data_AF-A0A0V1DUH4-F1
#
_entry.id   AF-A0A0V1DUH4-F1
#
_cell.length_a   1.000
_cell.length_b   1.000
_cell.length_c   1.000
_cell.angle_alpha   90.00
_cell.angle_beta   90.00
_cell.angle_gamma   90.00
#
_symmetry.space_group_name_H-M   'P 1'
#
loop_
_entity.id
_entity.type
_entity.pdbx_description
1 polymer ?
#
loop_
_entity_poly.entity_id
_entity_poly.type
_entity_poly.pdbx_seq_one_letter_code
_entity_poly.pdbx_strand_id
1 'polypeptide(L)'
;MGRIPLSQHLEIKEKQISTMSKEQLMKELKKAEAKLLKLKKEIHQLDEDYEEFQQKIKMAKSELEKYKRLPYVVCTISEILKAKDVVGAKSITNTAKVDAGDKQNDDELIVVKVPPRLTYMLPNSGLIKPGVLKVGDLAALSRDRLQLIELLPSEYDPRVKVL
;
A
#
# COMPACT_ATOMS: atom_id res chain seq x y z
N MET A 1 26.05 -8.34 4.00
CA MET A 1 26.89 -9.55 3.84
C MET A 1 26.84 -9.95 2.37
N GLY A 2 27.98 -9.90 1.68
CA GLY A 2 28.04 -10.17 0.24
C GLY A 2 27.69 -11.62 -0.08
N ARG A 3 26.90 -11.83 -1.15
CA ARG A 3 26.60 -13.16 -1.66
C ARG A 3 27.88 -13.75 -2.22
N ILE A 4 28.44 -14.73 -1.53
CA ILE A 4 29.56 -15.52 -2.06
C ILE A 4 29.02 -16.27 -3.28
N PRO A 5 29.68 -16.19 -4.46
CA PRO A 5 29.26 -16.94 -5.63
C PRO A 5 29.25 -18.44 -5.35
N LEU A 6 28.26 -19.16 -5.90
CA LEU A 6 28.01 -20.59 -5.61
C LEU A 6 29.26 -21.46 -5.84
N SER A 7 30.06 -21.12 -6.87
CA SER A 7 31.30 -21.81 -7.23
C SER A 7 32.33 -21.78 -6.10
N GLN A 8 32.59 -20.61 -5.52
CA GLN A 8 33.52 -20.47 -4.40
C GLN A 8 33.01 -21.19 -3.15
N HIS A 9 31.70 -21.22 -2.96
CA HIS A 9 31.09 -21.90 -1.82
C HIS A 9 31.20 -23.44 -1.90
N LEU A 10 31.18 -23.99 -3.13
CA LEU A 10 31.41 -25.41 -3.41
C LEU A 10 32.86 -25.80 -3.17
N GLU A 11 33.84 -25.03 -3.67
CA GLU A 11 35.27 -25.29 -3.46
C GLU A 11 35.67 -25.26 -1.97
N ILE A 12 35.10 -24.32 -1.19
CA ILE A 12 35.32 -24.25 0.26
C ILE A 12 34.74 -25.48 0.96
N LYS A 13 33.56 -25.94 0.53
CA LYS A 13 32.90 -27.13 1.06
C LYS A 13 33.68 -28.41 0.74
N GLU A 14 34.22 -28.54 -0.46
CA GLU A 14 35.03 -29.70 -0.86
C GLU A 14 36.30 -29.83 -0.01
N LYS A 15 37.01 -28.71 0.23
CA LYS A 15 38.17 -28.67 1.12
C LYS A 15 37.82 -29.01 2.58
N GLN A 16 36.62 -28.63 3.04
CA GLN A 16 36.16 -29.02 4.39
C GLN A 16 35.83 -30.52 4.48
N ILE A 17 35.25 -31.10 3.42
CA ILE A 17 34.91 -32.52 3.36
C ILE A 17 36.17 -33.39 3.38
N SER A 18 37.25 -32.99 2.69
CA SER A 18 38.52 -33.72 2.69
C SER A 18 39.24 -33.72 4.05
N THR A 19 38.89 -32.79 4.94
CA THR A 19 39.55 -32.61 6.25
C THR A 19 38.79 -33.31 7.40
N MET A 20 37.55 -33.75 7.18
CA MET A 20 36.68 -34.31 8.24
C MET A 20 36.72 -35.84 8.33
N SER A 21 36.49 -36.36 9.53
CA SER A 21 36.33 -37.81 9.78
C SER A 21 34.97 -38.34 9.27
N LYS A 22 34.91 -39.63 8.90
CA LYS A 22 33.69 -40.29 8.40
C LYS A 22 32.47 -40.12 9.32
N GLU A 23 32.66 -40.15 10.64
CA GLU A 23 31.56 -39.95 11.59
C GLU A 23 31.03 -38.51 11.61
N GLN A 24 31.92 -37.53 11.45
CA GLN A 24 31.55 -36.12 11.36
C GLN A 24 30.80 -35.85 10.05
N LEU A 25 31.25 -36.44 8.93
CA LEU A 25 30.56 -36.37 7.64
C LEU A 25 29.15 -36.92 7.72
N MET A 26 28.94 -38.08 8.36
CA MET A 26 27.61 -38.67 8.54
C MET A 26 26.68 -37.79 9.39
N LYS A 27 27.21 -37.14 10.44
CA LYS A 27 26.43 -36.20 11.25
C LYS A 27 26.06 -34.94 10.47
N GLU A 28 26.99 -34.38 9.70
CA GLU A 28 26.73 -33.21 8.85
C GLU A 28 25.74 -33.52 7.72
N LEU A 29 25.81 -34.72 7.13
CA LEU A 29 24.87 -35.16 6.10
C LEU A 29 23.44 -35.24 6.64
N LYS A 30 23.24 -35.87 7.80
CA LYS A 30 21.93 -35.90 8.48
C LYS A 30 21.41 -34.51 8.84
N LYS A 31 22.30 -33.61 9.31
CA LYS A 31 21.93 -32.21 9.56
C LYS A 31 21.53 -31.48 8.28
N ALA A 32 22.25 -31.71 7.18
CA ALA A 32 21.95 -31.10 5.89
C ALA A 32 20.61 -31.60 5.33
N GLU A 33 20.32 -32.90 5.41
CA GLU A 33 19.03 -33.48 5.03
C GLU A 33 17.87 -32.88 5.84
N ALA A 34 18.04 -32.78 7.16
CA ALA A 34 17.05 -32.16 8.03
C ALA A 34 16.81 -30.68 7.70
N LYS A 35 17.88 -29.93 7.36
CA LYS A 35 17.77 -28.54 6.88
C LYS A 35 17.05 -28.46 5.54
N LEU A 36 17.36 -29.35 4.60
CA LEU A 36 16.74 -29.39 3.28
C LEU A 36 15.23 -29.66 3.40
N LEU A 37 14.83 -30.58 4.27
CA LEU A 37 13.42 -30.86 4.55
C LEU A 37 12.70 -29.65 5.15
N LYS A 38 13.33 -28.92 6.07
CA LYS A 38 12.76 -27.69 6.65
C LYS A 38 12.59 -26.59 5.60
N LEU A 39 13.63 -26.35 4.78
CA LEU A 39 13.58 -25.35 3.71
C LEU A 39 12.51 -25.68 2.65
N LYS A 40 12.35 -26.96 2.29
CA LYS A 40 11.27 -27.37 1.37
C LYS A 40 9.88 -27.06 1.94
N LYS A 41 9.67 -27.28 3.24
CA LYS A 41 8.40 -26.93 3.90
C LYS A 41 8.17 -25.43 3.94
N GLU A 42 9.22 -24.66 4.23
CA GLU A 42 9.16 -23.19 4.25
C GLU A 42 8.86 -22.61 2.87
N ILE A 43 9.48 -23.12 1.81
CA ILE A 43 9.17 -22.73 0.42
C ILE A 43 7.69 -23.00 0.10
N HIS A 44 7.20 -24.19 0.43
CA HIS A 44 5.79 -24.53 0.20
C HIS A 44 4.84 -23.60 0.95
N GLN A 45 5.14 -23.28 2.22
CA GLN A 45 4.33 -22.35 3.00
C GLN A 45 4.35 -20.93 2.40
N LEU A 46 5.52 -20.47 1.96
CA LEU A 46 5.64 -19.18 1.28
C LEU A 46 4.90 -19.13 -0.06
N ASP A 47 4.87 -20.25 -0.81
CA ASP A 47 4.11 -20.35 -2.05
C ASP A 47 2.60 -20.27 -1.78
N GLU A 48 2.10 -20.96 -0.76
CA GLU A 48 0.70 -20.87 -0.32
C GLU A 48 0.32 -19.44 0.11
N ASP A 49 1.16 -18.82 0.95
CA ASP A 49 0.97 -17.44 1.39
C ASP A 49 0.98 -16.47 0.19
N TYR A 50 1.90 -16.69 -0.76
CA TYR A 50 1.99 -15.87 -1.97
C TYR A 50 0.70 -15.95 -2.80
N GLU A 51 0.16 -17.15 -2.99
CA GLU A 51 -1.12 -17.33 -3.69
C GLU A 51 -2.27 -16.66 -2.94
N GLU A 52 -2.33 -16.79 -1.60
CA GLU A 52 -3.34 -16.12 -0.78
C GLU A 52 -3.26 -14.59 -0.91
N PHE A 53 -2.05 -14.02 -0.84
CA PHE A 53 -1.85 -12.58 -1.01
C PHE A 53 -2.23 -12.11 -2.42
N GLN A 54 -1.91 -12.88 -3.47
CA GLN A 54 -2.32 -12.58 -4.84
C GLN A 54 -3.84 -12.56 -4.98
N GLN A 55 -4.54 -13.51 -4.37
CA GLN A 55 -6.01 -13.54 -4.35
C GLN A 55 -6.58 -12.33 -3.61
N LYS A 56 -6.05 -11.99 -2.43
CA LYS A 56 -6.44 -10.78 -1.68
C LYS A 56 -6.24 -9.50 -2.49
N ILE A 57 -5.11 -9.36 -3.18
CA ILE A 57 -4.84 -8.22 -4.07
C ILE A 57 -5.85 -8.16 -5.21
N LYS A 58 -6.17 -9.31 -5.83
CA LYS A 58 -7.16 -9.37 -6.92
C LYS A 58 -8.56 -8.97 -6.44
N MET A 59 -8.98 -9.44 -5.27
CA MET A 59 -10.26 -9.06 -4.66
C MET A 59 -10.30 -7.55 -4.36
N ALA A 60 -9.25 -7.01 -3.73
CA ALA A 60 -9.16 -5.58 -3.43
C ALA A 60 -9.18 -4.71 -4.70
N LYS A 61 -8.52 -5.14 -5.78
CA LYS A 61 -8.57 -4.45 -7.07
C LYS A 61 -9.99 -4.45 -7.66
N SER A 62 -10.69 -5.58 -7.60
CA SER A 62 -12.08 -5.67 -8.06
C SER A 62 -13.01 -4.77 -7.25
N GLU A 63 -12.78 -4.64 -5.95
CA GLU A 63 -13.51 -3.69 -5.11
C GLU A 63 -13.19 -2.24 -5.48
N LEU A 64 -11.92 -1.90 -5.71
CA LEU A 64 -11.51 -0.56 -6.15
C LEU A 64 -12.16 -0.15 -7.47
N GLU A 65 -12.29 -1.09 -8.42
CA GLU A 65 -12.98 -0.84 -9.69
C GLU A 65 -14.46 -0.51 -9.49
N LYS A 66 -15.13 -1.07 -8.48
CA LYS A 66 -16.53 -0.71 -8.16
C LYS A 66 -16.62 0.74 -7.69
N TYR A 67 -15.62 1.27 -6.99
CA TYR A 67 -15.58 2.67 -6.57
C TYR A 67 -15.34 3.64 -7.72
N LYS A 68 -14.60 3.23 -8.76
CA LYS A 68 -14.31 4.04 -9.94
C LYS A 68 -15.43 4.07 -10.98
N ARG A 69 -16.59 3.48 -10.69
CA ARG A 69 -17.71 3.48 -11.64
C ARG A 69 -18.27 4.88 -11.83
N LEU A 70 -18.44 5.25 -13.10
CA LEU A 70 -19.20 6.41 -13.52
C LEU A 70 -20.69 6.20 -13.17
N PRO A 71 -21.45 7.27 -12.87
CA PRO A 71 -21.06 8.68 -12.87
C PRO A 71 -20.47 9.15 -11.53
N TYR A 72 -19.46 10.02 -11.59
CA TYR A 72 -18.96 10.78 -10.44
C TYR A 72 -19.27 12.28 -10.60
N VAL A 73 -19.24 13.00 -9.48
CA VAL A 73 -19.41 14.45 -9.45
C VAL A 73 -18.03 15.10 -9.49
N VAL A 74 -17.84 16.07 -10.37
CA VAL A 74 -16.59 16.85 -10.42
C VAL A 74 -16.65 17.92 -9.34
N CYS A 75 -15.60 18.00 -8.53
CA CYS A 75 -15.46 18.98 -7.46
C CYS A 75 -14.08 19.64 -7.50
N THR A 76 -14.00 20.82 -6.89
CA THR A 76 -12.73 21.56 -6.72
C THR A 76 -12.30 21.49 -5.27
N ILE A 77 -11.03 21.21 -5.03
CA ILE A 77 -10.46 21.26 -3.68
C ILE A 77 -10.25 22.72 -3.30
N SER A 78 -10.89 23.16 -2.21
CA SER A 78 -10.79 24.53 -1.73
C SER A 78 -9.77 24.70 -0.61
N GLU A 79 -9.75 23.79 0.36
CA GLU A 79 -8.82 23.84 1.50
C GLU A 79 -8.41 22.43 1.92
N ILE A 80 -7.19 22.30 2.42
CA ILE A 80 -6.67 21.07 3.02
C ILE A 80 -6.21 21.46 4.43
N LEU A 81 -6.90 20.91 5.42
CA LEU A 81 -6.70 21.19 6.83
C LEU A 81 -6.04 19.97 7.48
N LYS A 82 -5.05 20.18 8.33
CA LYS A 82 -4.50 19.12 9.17
C LYS A 82 -5.34 19.03 10.45
N ALA A 83 -5.78 17.83 10.84
CA ALA A 83 -6.63 17.66 12.02
C ALA A 83 -6.04 18.22 13.32
N LYS A 84 -4.71 18.34 13.41
CA LYS A 84 -4.01 18.95 14.55
C LYS A 84 -4.33 20.43 14.75
N ASP A 85 -4.68 21.14 13.69
CA ASP A 85 -4.87 22.60 13.70
C ASP A 85 -6.34 23.01 13.90
N VAL A 86 -7.27 22.05 13.96
CA VAL A 86 -8.71 22.29 14.13
C VAL A 86 -9.08 22.25 15.62
N VAL A 87 -9.30 23.43 16.21
CA VAL A 87 -9.77 23.57 17.60
C VAL A 87 -11.14 22.90 17.74
N GLY A 88 -11.22 21.80 18.50
CA GLY A 88 -12.46 21.06 18.77
C GLY A 88 -12.64 19.75 18.00
N ALA A 89 -11.69 19.34 17.15
CA ALA A 89 -11.69 18.04 16.49
C ALA A 89 -11.40 16.91 17.50
N LYS A 90 -12.41 16.49 18.27
CA LYS A 90 -12.39 15.21 18.97
C LYS A 90 -12.36 14.11 17.90
N SER A 91 -11.22 13.41 17.81
CA SER A 91 -10.99 12.11 17.13
C SER A 91 -12.02 11.77 16.05
N ILE A 92 -11.73 12.13 14.79
CA ILE A 92 -12.54 11.76 13.61
C ILE A 92 -12.27 10.30 13.22
N THR A 93 -12.19 9.43 14.22
CA THR A 93 -12.04 7.98 14.04
C THR A 93 -13.40 7.37 14.30
N ASN A 94 -14.23 7.27 13.26
CA ASN A 94 -15.46 6.48 13.31
C ASN A 94 -15.18 4.97 13.14
N THR A 95 -14.05 4.50 13.66
CA THR A 95 -13.69 3.09 13.77
C THR A 95 -13.07 2.86 15.14
N ALA A 96 -13.78 2.10 15.97
CA ALA A 96 -13.29 1.57 17.22
C ALA A 96 -12.15 0.58 16.96
N LYS A 97 -10.92 1.09 16.82
CA LYS A 97 -9.62 0.48 17.16
C LYS A 97 -8.54 1.38 16.58
N VAL A 98 -8.11 2.32 17.42
CA VAL A 98 -6.87 3.06 17.22
C VAL A 98 -5.75 2.04 17.41
N ASP A 99 -5.15 1.59 16.32
CA ASP A 99 -3.89 0.87 16.41
C ASP A 99 -2.86 1.78 17.08
N ALA A 100 -2.37 1.33 18.24
CA ALA A 100 -1.30 1.93 19.00
C ALA A 100 0.03 1.74 18.25
N GLY A 101 0.22 2.51 17.18
CA GLY A 101 1.38 2.44 16.29
C GLY A 101 1.74 3.79 15.71
N ASP A 102 2.06 4.75 16.57
CA ASP A 102 3.10 5.78 16.43
C ASP A 102 3.50 6.26 15.02
N LYS A 103 2.51 6.50 14.17
CA LYS A 103 2.60 7.31 12.96
C LYS A 103 1.35 8.14 12.96
N GLN A 104 1.46 9.30 13.61
CA GLN A 104 0.78 10.52 13.24
C GLN A 104 -0.14 10.31 12.02
N ASN A 105 -1.39 9.95 12.27
CA ASN A 105 -2.40 10.03 11.23
C ASN A 105 -2.41 11.51 10.88
N ASP A 106 -1.75 11.89 9.79
CA ASP A 106 -1.96 13.17 9.16
C ASP A 106 -3.38 13.08 8.59
N ASP A 107 -4.36 13.18 9.49
CA ASP A 107 -5.78 13.21 9.22
C ASP A 107 -6.02 14.53 8.50
N GLU A 108 -5.82 14.50 7.18
CA GLU A 108 -6.10 15.61 6.30
C GLU A 108 -7.61 15.67 6.09
N LEU A 109 -8.20 16.78 6.53
CA LEU A 109 -9.56 17.16 6.22
C LEU A 109 -9.54 17.99 4.94
N ILE A 110 -10.32 17.56 3.97
CA ILE A 110 -10.37 18.17 2.65
C ILE A 110 -11.72 18.86 2.51
N VAL A 111 -11.68 20.17 2.26
CA VAL A 111 -12.87 20.97 1.99
C VAL A 111 -13.04 21.04 0.48
N VAL A 112 -14.12 20.44 -0.04
CA VAL A 112 -14.44 20.38 -1.46
C VAL A 112 -15.63 21.26 -1.80
N LYS A 113 -15.55 21.92 -2.95
CA LYS A 113 -16.65 22.70 -3.54
C LYS A 113 -17.24 21.94 -4.72
N VAL A 114 -18.55 21.68 -4.63
CA VAL A 114 -19.33 20.94 -5.62
C VAL A 114 -20.31 21.90 -6.30
N PRO A 115 -20.33 22.00 -7.64
CA PRO A 115 -21.34 22.76 -8.36
C PRO A 115 -22.75 22.13 -8.22
N PRO A 116 -23.83 22.92 -8.02
CA PRO A 116 -23.88 24.36 -7.85
C PRO A 116 -23.78 24.76 -6.36
N ARG A 117 -22.61 25.26 -5.94
CA ARG A 117 -22.34 25.98 -4.67
C ARG A 117 -22.46 25.18 -3.36
N LEU A 118 -22.39 23.85 -3.39
CA LEU A 118 -22.31 23.05 -2.17
C LEU A 118 -20.86 22.95 -1.70
N THR A 119 -20.63 22.98 -0.38
CA THR A 119 -19.30 22.80 0.21
C THR A 119 -19.37 21.67 1.23
N TYR A 120 -18.52 20.67 1.07
CA TYR A 120 -18.43 19.52 1.96
C TYR A 120 -17.05 19.48 2.62
N MET A 121 -17.00 19.16 3.90
CA MET A 121 -15.78 18.82 4.60
C MET A 121 -15.71 17.30 4.74
N LEU A 122 -14.68 16.69 4.16
CA LEU A 122 -14.54 15.24 4.04
C LEU A 122 -13.17 14.82 4.59
N PRO A 123 -13.07 13.69 5.32
CA PRO A 123 -11.77 13.11 5.61
C PRO A 123 -11.15 12.54 4.33
N ASN A 124 -9.81 12.48 4.28
CA ASN A 124 -9.13 11.76 3.21
C ASN A 124 -9.58 10.29 3.17
N SER A 125 -10.08 9.83 2.02
CA SER A 125 -10.58 8.46 1.82
C SER A 125 -9.47 7.40 1.78
N GLY A 126 -8.21 7.81 1.73
CA GLY A 126 -7.04 6.92 1.58
C GLY A 126 -6.82 6.42 0.16
N LEU A 127 -7.74 6.70 -0.77
CA LEU A 127 -7.57 6.40 -2.21
C LEU A 127 -6.56 7.33 -2.88
N ILE A 128 -6.35 8.52 -2.30
CA ILE A 128 -5.39 9.51 -2.77
C ILE A 128 -4.34 9.71 -1.66
N LYS A 129 -3.07 9.65 -2.05
CA LYS A 129 -1.96 9.84 -1.12
C LYS A 129 -1.99 11.27 -0.55
N PRO A 130 -1.79 11.44 0.78
CA PRO A 130 -1.67 12.76 1.38
C PRO A 130 -0.48 13.51 0.77
N GLY A 131 -0.63 14.83 0.59
CA GLY A 131 0.37 15.70 -0.04
C GLY A 131 0.42 15.70 -1.57
N VAL A 132 -0.28 14.80 -2.28
CA VAL A 132 -0.44 14.90 -3.75
C VAL A 132 -1.47 15.97 -4.11
N LEU A 133 -2.48 16.14 -3.28
CA LEU A 133 -3.57 17.08 -3.48
C LEU A 133 -3.11 18.52 -3.24
N LYS A 134 -3.51 19.42 -4.14
CA LYS A 134 -3.31 20.86 -3.98
C LYS A 134 -4.65 21.59 -3.97
N VAL A 135 -4.63 22.77 -3.36
CA VAL A 135 -5.76 23.69 -3.44
C VAL A 135 -5.95 24.13 -4.90
N GLY A 136 -7.20 24.06 -5.38
CA GLY A 136 -7.58 24.38 -6.76
C GLY A 136 -7.64 23.17 -7.69
N ASP A 137 -7.19 21.99 -7.26
CA ASP A 137 -7.25 20.78 -8.07
C ASP A 137 -8.69 20.31 -8.30
N LEU A 138 -8.93 19.72 -9.48
CA LEU A 138 -10.17 19.04 -9.80
C LEU A 138 -10.11 17.59 -9.33
N ALA A 139 -11.15 17.13 -8.65
CA ALA A 139 -11.25 15.76 -8.17
C ALA A 139 -12.63 15.17 -8.45
N ALA A 140 -12.65 13.84 -8.61
CA ALA A 140 -13.86 13.06 -8.73
C ALA A 140 -14.40 12.70 -7.34
N LEU A 141 -15.66 13.03 -7.09
CA LEU A 141 -16.39 12.76 -5.86
C LEU A 141 -17.50 11.73 -6.14
N SER A 142 -17.62 10.71 -5.29
CA SER A 142 -18.75 9.78 -5.33
C SER A 142 -20.02 10.46 -4.84
N ARG A 143 -21.12 10.38 -5.60
CA ARG A 143 -22.40 10.99 -5.21
C ARG A 143 -23.01 10.35 -3.97
N ASP A 144 -22.98 9.02 -3.89
CA ASP A 144 -23.73 8.30 -2.86
C ASP A 144 -22.99 8.24 -1.52
N ARG A 145 -21.65 8.22 -1.55
CA ARG A 145 -20.81 8.10 -0.35
C ARG A 145 -20.08 9.38 0.03
N LEU A 146 -20.12 10.42 -0.82
CA LEU A 146 -19.35 11.66 -0.65
C LEU A 146 -17.86 11.38 -0.34
N GLN A 147 -17.25 10.47 -1.10
CA GLN A 147 -15.84 10.09 -0.97
C GLN A 147 -15.05 10.55 -2.19
N LEU A 148 -13.86 11.09 -1.96
CA LEU A 148 -12.90 11.41 -3.02
C LEU A 148 -12.38 10.12 -3.67
N ILE A 149 -12.52 10.02 -4.98
CA ILE A 149 -12.18 8.83 -5.78
C ILE A 149 -10.79 9.02 -6.39
N GLU A 150 -10.62 10.06 -7.21
CA GLU A 150 -9.37 10.32 -7.94
C GLU A 150 -9.19 11.80 -8.27
N LEU A 151 -7.94 12.17 -8.51
CA LEU A 151 -7.55 13.46 -9.04
C LEU A 151 -7.83 13.48 -10.55
N LEU A 152 -8.56 14.50 -11.01
CA LEU A 152 -8.83 14.71 -12.43
C LEU A 152 -7.77 15.62 -13.03
N PRO A 153 -7.46 15.47 -14.32
CA PRO A 153 -6.58 16.42 -15.01
C PRO A 153 -7.22 17.81 -14.99
N SER A 154 -6.38 18.84 -14.86
CA SER A 154 -6.83 20.23 -14.93
C SER A 154 -7.49 20.50 -16.28
N GLU A 155 -8.72 21.01 -16.24
CA GLU A 155 -9.44 21.39 -17.45
C GLU A 155 -9.20 22.86 -17.77
N TYR A 156 -8.82 23.14 -19.02
CA TYR A 156 -8.73 24.49 -19.56
C TYR A 156 -9.98 24.86 -20.34
N ASP A 157 -10.28 26.17 -20.34
CA ASP A 157 -11.33 26.76 -21.16
C ASP A 157 -11.11 26.37 -22.64
N PRO A 158 -12.17 25.98 -23.39
CA PRO A 158 -12.05 25.62 -24.79
C PRO A 158 -11.35 26.68 -25.65
N ARG A 159 -11.47 27.97 -25.30
CA ARG A 159 -10.78 29.07 -26.01
C ARG A 159 -9.26 29.01 -25.86
N VAL A 160 -8.75 28.51 -24.73
CA VAL A 160 -7.32 28.30 -24.50
C VAL A 160 -6.82 27.07 -25.24
N LYS A 161 -7.66 26.04 -25.42
CA LYS A 161 -7.31 24.81 -26.13
C LYS A 161 -7.18 24.98 -27.66
N VAL A 162 -7.72 26.07 -28.21
CA VAL A 162 -7.75 26.37 -29.65
C VAL A 162 -6.63 27.33 -30.07
N LEU A 163 -5.92 27.94 -29.11
CA LEU A 163 -4.69 28.71 -29.31
C LEU A 163 -3.49 27.78 -29.47
#